data_AF-V7FMV8-F1
#
_entry.id   AF-V7FMV8-F1
#
_cell.length_a   1.000
_cell.length_b   1.000
_cell.length_c   1.000
_cell.angle_alpha   90.00
_cell.angle_beta   90.00
_cell.angle_gamma   90.00
#
_symmetry.space_group_name_H-M   'P 1'
#
loop_
_entity.id
_entity.type
_entity.pdbx_description
1 polymer ?
#
loop_
_entity_poly.entity_id
_entity_poly.type
_entity_poly.pdbx_seq_one_letter_code
_entity_poly.pdbx_strand_id
1 'polypeptide(L)'
;MALNTLARPEAILDLAPEQVRPDDRHIHLNPKGRKQTKKYRPIVPLTDTLLPFLQRRDVARFVNWHGEPIHSIKKGFKTVIRAAGLPDEISPYSLRHTMAVELRKRSVPAWEVEGLLGHRRPGVTEKYAEYSPDYLSKARAAIDNYFADLGVPLPVPKMLRVSVACQLQKTAEPEEDVLPSLQRGSNGGRDRD
;
A
#
# COMPACT_ATOMS: atom_id res chain seq x y z
N MET A 1 0.41 -6.51 6.86
CA MET A 1 -0.93 -5.87 6.91
C MET A 1 -1.04 -4.80 8.01
N ALA A 2 -0.88 -5.11 9.30
CA ALA A 2 -1.10 -4.14 10.39
C ALA A 2 -0.29 -2.83 10.29
N LEU A 3 1.01 -2.95 10.01
CA LEU A 3 1.88 -1.80 9.78
C LEU A 3 1.50 -0.99 8.53
N ASN A 4 0.87 -1.60 7.54
CA ASN A 4 0.53 -0.92 6.29
C ASN A 4 -0.82 -0.17 6.34
N THR A 5 -1.79 -0.69 7.11
CA THR A 5 -3.13 -0.11 7.16
C THR A 5 -3.41 0.63 8.45
N LEU A 6 -2.54 0.46 9.45
CA LEU A 6 -2.74 0.85 10.84
C LEU A 6 -4.04 0.29 11.42
N ALA A 7 -4.73 -0.66 10.78
CA ALA A 7 -6.05 -1.09 11.18
C ALA A 7 -6.04 -1.83 12.53
N ARG A 8 -7.19 -1.82 13.22
CA ARG A 8 -7.37 -2.66 14.43
C ARG A 8 -7.26 -4.14 14.05
N PRO A 9 -6.73 -5.02 14.91
CA PRO A 9 -6.54 -6.44 14.59
C PRO A 9 -7.81 -7.09 14.05
N GLU A 10 -8.97 -6.78 14.63
CA GLU A 10 -10.25 -7.35 14.20
C GLU A 10 -10.63 -6.90 12.77
N ALA A 11 -10.29 -5.68 12.37
CA ALA A 11 -10.52 -5.22 11.00
C ALA A 11 -9.58 -5.89 9.99
N ILE A 12 -8.37 -6.24 10.41
CA ILE A 12 -7.41 -7.00 9.59
C ILE A 12 -7.88 -8.45 9.43
N LEU A 13 -8.33 -9.07 10.52
CA LEU A 13 -8.89 -10.42 10.52
C LEU A 13 -10.17 -10.53 9.72
N ASP A 14 -10.92 -9.43 9.60
CA ASP A 14 -12.12 -9.33 8.75
C ASP A 14 -11.80 -9.02 7.28
N LEU A 15 -10.56 -8.69 6.92
CA LEU A 15 -10.26 -8.20 5.58
C LEU A 15 -10.43 -9.30 4.53
N ALA A 16 -11.37 -9.08 3.63
CA ALA A 16 -11.70 -9.96 2.51
C ALA A 16 -11.35 -9.34 1.15
N PRO A 17 -11.18 -10.15 0.08
CA PRO A 17 -10.88 -9.64 -1.24
C PRO A 17 -11.82 -8.56 -1.76
N GLU A 18 -13.12 -8.64 -1.44
CA GLU A 18 -14.16 -7.70 -1.89
C GLU A 18 -14.01 -6.30 -1.30
N GLN A 19 -13.13 -6.10 -0.33
CA GLN A 19 -12.83 -4.81 0.29
C GLN A 19 -11.64 -4.10 -0.36
N VAL A 20 -10.87 -4.78 -1.20
CA VAL A 20 -9.70 -4.22 -1.88
C VAL A 20 -10.13 -3.68 -3.25
N ARG A 21 -9.72 -2.45 -3.56
CA ARG A 21 -9.90 -1.78 -4.86
C ARG A 21 -8.52 -1.51 -5.43
N PRO A 22 -7.94 -2.45 -6.20
CA PRO A 22 -6.60 -2.28 -6.75
C PRO A 22 -6.50 -1.08 -7.70
N ASP A 23 -7.52 -0.85 -8.52
CA ASP A 23 -7.55 0.21 -9.52
C ASP A 23 -7.56 1.60 -8.86
N ASP A 24 -8.41 1.77 -7.84
CA ASP A 24 -8.50 3.01 -7.05
C ASP A 24 -7.41 3.11 -5.96
N ARG A 25 -6.58 2.07 -5.82
CA ARG A 25 -5.58 1.93 -4.76
C ARG A 25 -6.11 2.17 -3.36
N HIS A 26 -7.27 1.60 -3.04
CA HIS A 26 -7.92 1.73 -1.74
C HIS A 26 -8.31 0.38 -1.11
N ILE A 27 -8.42 0.39 0.22
CA ILE A 27 -8.93 -0.71 1.02
C ILE A 27 -10.06 -0.18 1.91
N HIS A 28 -11.25 -0.73 1.75
CA HIS A 28 -12.42 -0.37 2.54
C HIS A 28 -12.46 -1.24 3.80
N LEU A 29 -11.86 -0.81 4.92
CA LEU A 29 -11.71 -1.66 6.12
C LEU A 29 -13.04 -2.06 6.79
N ASN A 30 -14.14 -1.38 6.44
CA ASN A 30 -15.48 -1.79 6.84
C ASN A 30 -16.08 -2.76 5.81
N PRO A 31 -16.39 -4.01 6.18
CA PRO A 31 -17.06 -4.95 5.30
C PRO A 31 -18.39 -4.41 4.76
N LYS A 32 -18.74 -4.78 3.53
CA LYS A 32 -20.03 -4.43 2.92
C LYS A 32 -21.17 -4.95 3.81
N GLY A 33 -22.19 -4.12 4.05
CA GLY A 33 -23.33 -4.46 4.91
C GLY A 33 -23.09 -4.26 6.42
N ARG A 34 -21.85 -4.10 6.88
CA ARG A 34 -21.58 -3.78 8.29
C ARG A 34 -21.89 -2.30 8.57
N LYS A 35 -22.79 -2.04 9.51
CA LYS A 35 -23.04 -0.66 10.01
C LYS A 35 -21.77 -0.10 10.67
N GLN A 36 -21.41 1.14 10.33
CA GLN A 36 -20.28 1.83 10.97
C GLN A 36 -20.58 2.16 12.44
N THR A 37 -19.65 1.88 13.32
CA THR A 37 -19.76 2.10 14.77
C THR A 37 -18.76 3.14 15.24
N LYS A 38 -18.86 3.61 16.51
CA LYS A 38 -17.91 4.60 17.06
C LYS A 38 -16.45 4.17 16.88
N LYS A 39 -16.18 2.86 16.91
CA LYS A 39 -14.93 2.26 16.45
C LYS A 39 -14.91 2.23 14.92
N TYR A 40 -14.70 3.41 14.33
CA TYR A 40 -14.77 3.63 12.89
C TYR A 40 -13.70 2.80 12.16
N ARG A 41 -14.06 2.22 11.02
CA ARG A 41 -13.18 1.45 10.14
C ARG A 41 -13.08 2.21 8.80
N PRO A 42 -12.00 2.97 8.58
CA PRO A 42 -11.89 3.91 7.47
C PRO A 42 -11.62 3.22 6.12
N ILE A 43 -11.74 4.00 5.05
CA ILE A 43 -11.05 3.70 3.79
C ILE A 43 -9.59 4.11 3.96
N VAL A 44 -8.66 3.23 3.58
CA VAL A 44 -7.21 3.47 3.66
C VAL A 44 -6.53 3.21 2.31
N PRO A 45 -5.42 3.88 2.00
CA PRO A 45 -4.66 3.63 0.79
C PRO A 45 -4.08 2.21 0.76
N LEU A 46 -4.03 1.64 -0.43
CA LEU A 46 -3.29 0.42 -0.75
C LEU A 46 -1.84 0.80 -1.07
N THR A 47 -0.94 0.50 -0.14
CA THR A 47 0.51 0.71 -0.28
C THR A 47 1.12 -0.31 -1.24
N ASP A 48 2.22 0.06 -1.90
CA ASP A 48 2.93 -0.81 -2.84
C ASP A 48 3.50 -2.04 -2.14
N THR A 49 3.97 -1.87 -0.92
CA THR A 49 4.49 -2.94 -0.06
C THR A 49 3.42 -3.93 0.43
N LEU A 50 2.15 -3.52 0.47
CA LEU A 50 1.03 -4.40 0.86
C LEU A 50 0.38 -5.10 -0.34
N LEU A 51 0.41 -4.48 -1.52
CA LEU A 51 -0.27 -4.96 -2.72
C LEU A 51 -0.03 -6.44 -3.03
N PRO A 52 1.20 -6.98 -3.02
CA PRO A 52 1.46 -8.39 -3.33
C PRO A 52 0.72 -9.39 -2.42
N PHE A 53 0.46 -9.00 -1.17
CA PHE A 53 -0.23 -9.85 -0.19
C PHE A 53 -1.76 -9.82 -0.35
N LEU A 54 -2.30 -8.87 -1.11
CA LEU A 54 -3.74 -8.64 -1.29
C LEU A 54 -4.23 -8.94 -2.70
N GLN A 55 -3.50 -9.76 -3.46
CA GLN A 55 -3.85 -10.12 -4.83
C GLN A 55 -4.77 -11.35 -4.93
N ARG A 56 -4.73 -12.25 -3.94
CA ARG A 56 -5.59 -13.45 -3.92
C ARG A 56 -7.08 -13.09 -3.91
N ARG A 57 -7.88 -13.91 -4.61
CA ARG A 57 -9.34 -13.76 -4.74
C ARG A 57 -10.10 -15.05 -4.39
N ASP A 58 -9.38 -16.15 -4.20
CA ASP A 58 -9.86 -17.50 -3.92
C ASP A 58 -10.04 -17.78 -2.42
N VAL A 59 -10.06 -16.74 -1.57
CA VAL A 59 -10.13 -16.87 -0.11
C VAL A 59 -11.25 -16.04 0.47
N ALA A 60 -11.92 -16.56 1.49
CA ALA A 60 -12.93 -15.79 2.22
C ALA A 60 -12.32 -14.58 2.93
N ARG A 61 -11.10 -14.73 3.47
CA ARG A 61 -10.33 -13.66 4.13
C ARG A 61 -8.85 -13.82 3.88
N PHE A 62 -8.12 -12.70 3.81
CA PHE A 62 -6.67 -12.73 3.59
C PHE A 62 -5.91 -13.38 4.74
N VAL A 63 -6.39 -13.19 5.97
CA VAL A 63 -5.84 -13.86 7.15
C VAL A 63 -6.63 -15.13 7.43
N ASN A 64 -6.08 -16.27 7.01
CA ASN A 64 -6.71 -17.58 7.14
C ASN A 64 -5.68 -18.66 7.52
N TRP A 65 -6.18 -19.81 7.96
CA TRP A 65 -5.42 -21.03 8.23
C TRP A 65 -6.07 -22.18 7.47
N HIS A 66 -5.35 -22.77 6.50
CA HIS A 66 -5.90 -23.76 5.56
C HIS A 66 -7.20 -23.32 4.87
N GLY A 67 -7.27 -22.06 4.43
CA GLY A 67 -8.44 -21.50 3.74
C GLY A 67 -9.54 -20.99 4.67
N GLU A 68 -9.53 -21.40 5.94
CA GLU A 68 -10.53 -20.98 6.91
C GLU A 68 -10.14 -19.70 7.66
N PRO A 69 -11.03 -18.70 7.77
CA PRO A 69 -10.78 -17.49 8.54
C PRO A 69 -10.37 -17.77 9.98
N ILE A 70 -9.36 -17.04 10.49
CA ILE A 70 -9.00 -17.13 11.91
C ILE A 70 -9.66 -16.02 12.73
N HIS A 71 -10.15 -16.37 13.92
CA HIS A 71 -10.82 -15.42 14.81
C HIS A 71 -9.86 -14.66 15.74
N SER A 72 -8.65 -15.18 15.96
CA SER A 72 -7.67 -14.58 16.87
C SER A 72 -6.24 -14.92 16.47
N ILE A 73 -5.39 -13.90 16.50
CA ILE A 73 -3.93 -14.03 16.30
C ILE A 73 -3.14 -13.98 17.60
N LYS A 74 -3.80 -13.77 18.75
CA LYS A 74 -3.11 -13.44 20.02
C LYS A 74 -2.08 -14.50 20.42
N LYS A 75 -2.44 -15.78 20.33
CA LYS A 75 -1.56 -16.90 20.70
C LYS A 75 -0.36 -16.99 19.76
N GLY A 76 -0.60 -17.02 18.45
CA GLY A 76 0.47 -17.09 17.45
C GLY A 76 1.40 -15.87 17.52
N PHE A 77 0.85 -14.68 17.68
CA PHE A 77 1.63 -13.46 17.86
C PHE A 77 2.52 -13.53 19.11
N LYS A 78 1.99 -13.97 20.26
CA LYS A 78 2.79 -14.13 21.48
C LYS A 78 3.92 -15.12 21.31
N THR A 79 3.69 -16.22 20.60
CA THR A 79 4.75 -17.18 20.25
C THR A 79 5.87 -16.50 19.43
N VAL A 80 5.52 -15.69 18.44
CA VAL A 80 6.50 -14.95 17.62
C VAL A 80 7.28 -13.92 18.45
N ILE A 81 6.59 -13.16 19.31
CA ILE A 81 7.23 -12.18 20.21
C ILE A 81 8.27 -12.84 21.11
N ARG A 82 7.93 -13.97 21.72
CA ARG A 82 8.85 -14.74 22.58
C ARG A 82 10.02 -15.32 21.79
N ALA A 83 9.76 -15.87 20.60
CA ALA A 83 10.81 -16.40 19.73
C ALA A 83 11.79 -15.30 19.28
N ALA A 84 11.31 -14.06 19.13
CA ALA A 84 12.13 -12.91 18.79
C ALA A 84 12.87 -12.29 20.01
N GLY A 85 12.71 -12.84 21.22
CA GLY A 85 13.31 -12.28 22.44
C GLY A 85 12.76 -10.90 22.83
N LEU A 86 11.56 -10.57 22.36
CA LEU A 86 10.93 -9.28 22.61
C LEU A 86 10.05 -9.30 23.89
N PRO A 87 9.81 -8.15 24.52
CA PRO A 87 8.97 -8.06 25.72
C PRO A 87 7.54 -8.58 25.50
N ASP A 88 7.01 -9.29 26.49
CA ASP A 88 5.69 -9.96 26.46
C ASP A 88 4.52 -8.93 26.38
N GLU A 89 4.76 -7.63 26.63
CA GLU A 89 3.77 -6.56 26.48
C GLU A 89 3.52 -6.15 25.02
N ILE A 90 4.42 -6.52 24.09
CA ILE A 90 4.21 -6.23 22.68
C ILE A 90 3.00 -7.03 22.18
N SER A 91 2.01 -6.30 21.68
CA SER A 91 0.75 -6.84 21.19
C SER A 91 0.53 -6.46 19.73
N PRO A 92 -0.47 -7.04 19.05
CA PRO A 92 -0.85 -6.58 17.71
C PRO A 92 -1.20 -5.09 17.65
N TYR A 93 -1.69 -4.51 18.76
CA TYR A 93 -1.95 -3.07 18.85
C TYR A 93 -0.67 -2.23 18.91
N SER A 94 0.43 -2.80 19.42
CA SER A 94 1.73 -2.14 19.44
C SER A 94 2.21 -1.83 18.02
N LEU A 95 1.98 -2.72 17.04
CA LEU A 95 2.32 -2.45 15.63
C LEU A 95 1.61 -1.22 15.08
N ARG A 96 0.30 -1.09 15.38
CA ARG A 96 -0.49 0.08 15.00
C ARG A 96 0.06 1.36 15.64
N HIS A 97 0.44 1.29 16.93
CA HIS A 97 1.00 2.44 17.63
C HIS A 97 2.37 2.82 17.06
N THR A 98 3.25 1.85 16.81
CA THR A 98 4.56 2.06 16.19
C THR A 98 4.41 2.80 14.87
N MET A 99 3.57 2.31 13.96
CA MET A 99 3.41 2.99 12.67
C MET A 99 2.81 4.40 12.81
N ALA A 100 1.84 4.59 13.71
CA ALA A 100 1.30 5.93 13.95
C ALA A 100 2.38 6.93 14.42
N VAL A 101 3.28 6.49 15.31
CA VAL A 101 4.43 7.28 15.76
C VAL A 101 5.40 7.54 14.61
N GLU A 102 5.71 6.53 13.79
CA GLU A 102 6.61 6.69 12.64
C GLU A 102 6.07 7.66 11.60
N LEU A 103 4.76 7.65 11.32
CA LEU A 103 4.15 8.63 10.41
C LEU A 103 4.25 10.07 10.96
N ARG A 104 4.13 10.23 12.29
CA ARG A 104 4.34 11.54 12.92
C ARG A 104 5.78 12.01 12.79
N LYS A 105 6.77 11.13 13.00
CA LYS A 105 8.19 11.45 12.82
C LYS A 105 8.50 11.85 11.37
N ARG A 106 7.83 11.21 10.41
CA ARG A 106 7.93 11.52 8.96
C ARG A 106 7.12 12.75 8.54
N SER A 107 6.65 13.56 9.47
CA SER A 107 5.89 14.80 9.21
C SER A 107 4.61 14.59 8.39
N VAL A 108 3.99 13.42 8.48
CA VAL A 108 2.67 13.19 7.87
C VAL A 108 1.63 14.06 8.59
N PRO A 109 0.75 14.77 7.86
CA PRO A 109 -0.26 15.63 8.47
C PRO A 109 -1.13 14.87 9.48
N ALA A 110 -1.45 15.54 10.58
CA ALA A 110 -2.24 14.95 11.69
C ALA A 110 -3.54 14.30 11.20
N TRP A 111 -4.24 14.98 10.30
CA TRP A 111 -5.52 14.54 9.77
C TRP A 111 -5.41 13.26 8.94
N GLU A 112 -4.29 13.02 8.24
CA GLU A 112 -4.07 11.77 7.50
C GLU A 112 -3.81 10.60 8.45
N VAL A 113 -3.00 10.83 9.50
CA VAL A 113 -2.75 9.82 10.53
C VAL A 113 -4.04 9.48 11.27
N GLU A 114 -4.86 10.47 11.61
CA GLU A 114 -6.19 10.27 12.21
C GLU A 114 -7.16 9.55 11.28
N GLY A 115 -7.09 9.84 9.98
CA GLY A 115 -7.84 9.16 8.92
C GLY A 115 -7.51 7.67 8.86
N LEU A 116 -6.22 7.32 8.77
CA LEU A 116 -5.74 5.93 8.83
C LEU A 116 -6.15 5.21 10.11
N LEU A 117 -6.05 5.90 11.25
CA LEU A 117 -6.45 5.35 12.54
C LEU A 117 -7.98 5.20 12.64
N GLY A 118 -8.76 5.87 11.81
CA GLY A 118 -10.22 5.94 11.95
C GLY A 118 -10.62 6.62 13.25
N HIS A 119 -9.86 7.64 13.66
CA HIS A 119 -10.20 8.53 14.77
C HIS A 119 -11.07 9.68 14.32
N ARG A 120 -10.96 10.06 13.03
CA ARG A 120 -11.85 11.00 12.37
C ARG A 120 -12.88 10.24 11.55
N ARG A 121 -14.15 10.61 11.70
CA ARG A 121 -15.20 10.23 10.75
C ARG A 121 -15.32 11.35 9.72
N PRO A 122 -15.30 11.05 8.42
CA PRO A 122 -15.53 12.07 7.41
C PRO A 122 -16.92 12.69 7.62
N GLY A 123 -16.99 14.01 7.64
CA GLY A 123 -18.24 14.75 7.51
C GLY A 123 -18.94 14.46 6.17
N VAL A 124 -20.15 14.98 5.98
CA VAL A 124 -20.93 14.78 4.73
C VAL A 124 -20.14 15.25 3.50
N THR A 125 -19.45 16.39 3.61
CA THR A 125 -18.61 16.96 2.55
C THR A 125 -17.31 16.20 2.34
N GLU A 126 -16.75 15.59 3.39
CA GLU A 126 -15.48 14.86 3.36
C GLU A 126 -15.61 13.45 2.79
N LYS A 127 -16.83 12.91 2.68
CA LYS A 127 -17.07 11.60 2.04
C LYS A 127 -16.54 11.51 0.61
N TYR A 128 -16.51 12.63 -0.11
CA TYR A 128 -15.96 12.67 -1.47
C TYR A 128 -14.42 12.76 -1.48
N ALA A 129 -13.83 13.28 -0.41
CA ALA A 129 -12.38 13.39 -0.30
C ALA A 129 -11.71 12.00 -0.26
N GLU A 130 -12.40 10.97 0.24
CA GLU A 130 -11.91 9.58 0.25
C GLU A 130 -11.73 8.98 -1.16
N TYR A 131 -12.36 9.59 -2.18
CA TYR A 131 -12.24 9.17 -3.58
C TYR A 131 -11.31 10.09 -4.38
N SER A 132 -10.69 11.09 -3.74
CA SER A 132 -9.67 11.91 -4.39
C SER A 132 -8.40 11.09 -4.60
N PRO A 133 -7.68 11.24 -5.74
CA PRO A 133 -6.38 10.62 -5.94
C PRO A 133 -5.36 10.93 -4.84
N ASP A 134 -5.51 12.09 -4.18
CA ASP A 134 -4.60 12.57 -3.15
C ASP A 134 -4.96 12.09 -1.74
N TYR A 135 -6.04 11.34 -1.57
CA TYR A 135 -6.52 10.90 -0.26
C TYR A 135 -5.47 10.06 0.48
N LEU A 136 -5.02 10.56 1.63
CA LEU A 136 -3.99 9.93 2.47
C LEU A 136 -2.68 9.61 1.71
N SER A 137 -2.37 10.38 0.67
CA SER A 137 -1.22 10.14 -0.21
C SER A 137 0.12 10.28 0.50
N LYS A 138 0.28 11.27 1.40
CA LYS A 138 1.52 11.46 2.18
C LYS A 138 1.71 10.33 3.18
N ALA A 139 0.63 9.92 3.84
CA ALA A 139 0.61 8.74 4.69
C ALA A 139 1.03 7.48 3.93
N ARG A 140 0.45 7.22 2.75
CA ARG A 140 0.82 6.08 1.90
C ARG A 140 2.31 6.09 1.56
N ALA A 141 2.81 7.19 1.02
CA ALA A 141 4.21 7.33 0.64
C ALA A 141 5.16 7.13 1.84
N ALA A 142 4.81 7.67 3.01
CA ALA A 142 5.59 7.51 4.22
C ALA A 142 5.65 6.05 4.71
N ILE A 143 4.56 5.28 4.55
CA ILE A 143 4.55 3.85 4.87
C ILE A 143 5.45 3.06 3.91
N ASP A 144 5.33 3.30 2.60
CA ASP A 144 6.17 2.62 1.61
C ASP A 144 7.66 2.95 1.83
N ASN A 145 7.98 4.22 2.12
CA ASN A 145 9.34 4.64 2.48
C ASN A 145 9.82 3.98 3.78
N TYR A 146 8.96 3.79 4.78
CA TYR A 146 9.34 3.07 6.01
C TYR A 146 9.81 1.65 5.71
N PHE A 147 9.12 0.92 4.83
CA PHE A 147 9.55 -0.42 4.44
C PHE A 147 10.80 -0.40 3.57
N ALA A 148 10.96 0.60 2.70
CA ALA A 148 12.18 0.79 1.91
C ALA A 148 13.40 1.01 2.82
N ASP A 149 13.28 1.88 3.83
CA ASP A 149 14.35 2.18 4.79
C ASP A 149 14.75 0.98 5.64
N LEU A 150 13.80 0.08 5.96
CA LEU A 150 14.09 -1.15 6.67
C LEU A 150 14.95 -2.12 5.84
N GLY A 151 14.95 -2.01 4.51
CA GLY A 151 15.72 -2.87 3.62
C GLY A 151 15.36 -4.36 3.72
N VAL A 152 14.25 -4.70 4.35
CA VAL A 152 13.85 -6.10 4.58
C VAL A 152 13.25 -6.64 3.30
N PRO A 153 13.76 -7.76 2.75
CA PRO A 153 13.09 -8.44 1.65
C PRO A 153 11.73 -8.91 2.16
N LEU A 154 10.65 -8.28 1.69
CA LEU A 154 9.31 -8.73 2.03
C LEU A 154 9.16 -10.13 1.44
N PRO A 155 8.77 -11.14 2.25
CA PRO A 155 8.51 -12.48 1.75
C PRO A 155 7.20 -12.44 0.97
N VAL A 156 7.25 -11.87 -0.24
CA VAL A 156 6.16 -11.96 -1.19
C VAL A 156 6.07 -13.42 -1.60
N PRO A 157 4.94 -14.09 -1.37
CA PRO A 157 4.74 -15.42 -1.94
C PRO A 157 4.99 -15.32 -3.44
N LYS A 158 5.79 -16.23 -4.02
CA LYS A 158 5.89 -16.36 -5.47
C LYS A 158 4.48 -16.64 -6.00
N MET A 159 3.75 -15.62 -6.44
CA MET A 159 2.48 -15.81 -7.13
C MET A 159 2.69 -15.74 -8.64
N LEU A 160 1.98 -16.62 -9.35
CA LEU A 160 1.94 -16.69 -10.81
C LEU A 160 1.59 -15.31 -11.39
N ARG A 161 2.51 -14.81 -12.22
CA ARG A 161 2.35 -13.75 -13.23
C ARG A 161 1.42 -12.59 -12.84
N VAL A 162 2.04 -11.51 -12.35
CA VAL A 162 1.45 -10.17 -12.45
C VAL A 162 1.23 -9.87 -13.95
N SER A 163 0.04 -9.42 -14.32
CA SER A 163 -0.21 -8.96 -15.68
C SER A 163 0.69 -7.78 -16.01
N VAL A 164 1.20 -7.73 -17.24
CA VAL A 164 2.13 -6.70 -17.75
C VAL A 164 1.62 -5.27 -17.51
N ALA A 165 0.29 -5.09 -17.39
CA ALA A 165 -0.34 -3.79 -17.13
C ALA A 165 0.03 -3.14 -15.78
N CYS A 166 0.51 -3.91 -14.79
CA CYS A 166 0.95 -3.36 -13.49
C CYS A 166 2.47 -3.23 -13.36
N GLN A 167 3.22 -3.55 -14.41
CA GLN A 167 4.65 -3.28 -14.43
C GLN A 167 4.79 -1.81 -14.82
N LEU A 168 5.29 -0.98 -13.89
CA LEU A 168 5.73 0.38 -14.18
C LEU A 168 6.60 0.29 -15.43
N GLN A 169 6.14 0.87 -16.54
CA GLN A 169 6.96 1.01 -17.73
C GLN A 169 8.18 1.82 -17.30
N LYS A 170 9.35 1.19 -17.28
CA LYS A 170 10.61 1.93 -17.25
C LYS A 170 10.54 2.89 -18.43
N THR A 171 10.48 4.18 -18.16
CA THR A 171 10.85 5.19 -19.16
C THR A 171 12.28 4.85 -19.55
N ALA A 172 12.45 4.41 -20.80
CA ALA A 172 13.77 4.31 -21.39
C ALA A 172 14.38 5.71 -21.39
N GLU A 173 15.54 5.85 -20.75
CA GLU A 173 16.43 6.98 -20.99
C GLU A 173 16.71 7.02 -22.51
N PRO A 174 16.58 8.18 -23.19
CA PRO A 174 16.88 8.26 -24.60
C PRO A 174 18.38 8.03 -24.80
N GLU A 175 18.74 7.00 -25.57
CA GLU A 175 20.11 6.81 -26.04
C GLU A 175 20.52 8.03 -26.88
N GLU A 176 21.69 8.60 -26.55
CA GLU A 176 22.33 9.63 -27.37
C GLU A 176 22.60 9.05 -28.77
N ASP A 177 21.82 9.51 -29.75
CA ASP A 177 22.00 9.20 -31.15
C ASP A 177 23.27 9.91 -31.66
N VAL A 178 24.36 9.15 -31.76
CA VAL A 178 25.62 9.61 -32.35
C VAL A 178 25.41 9.77 -33.85
N LEU A 179 25.24 11.03 -34.27
CA LEU A 179 25.19 11.49 -35.67
C LEU A 179 26.24 10.80 -36.56
N PRO A 180 25.86 10.14 -37.67
CA PRO A 180 26.80 9.72 -38.69
C PRO A 180 27.25 10.92 -39.53
N SER A 181 28.57 11.09 -39.61
CA SER A 181 29.26 12.06 -40.45
C SER A 181 28.90 11.92 -41.94
N LEU A 182 28.11 12.86 -42.47
CA LEU A 182 27.92 13.03 -43.92
C LEU A 182 29.05 13.90 -44.49
N GLN A 183 30.01 13.24 -45.14
CA GLN A 183 31.02 13.88 -45.97
C GLN A 183 30.40 14.51 -47.22
N ARG A 184 30.97 15.65 -47.59
CA ARG A 184 30.55 16.59 -48.65
C ARG A 184 30.53 15.92 -50.03
N GLY A 185 29.40 16.03 -50.72
CA GLY A 185 29.29 15.94 -52.17
C GLY A 185 28.73 17.26 -52.71
N SER A 186 29.61 18.15 -53.16
CA SER A 186 29.24 19.34 -53.93
C SER A 186 29.14 18.93 -55.39
N ASN A 187 27.94 19.00 -55.98
CA ASN A 187 27.77 19.12 -57.43
C ASN A 187 26.34 19.54 -57.76
N GLY A 188 26.17 20.71 -58.39
CA GLY A 188 24.92 21.04 -59.09
C GLY A 188 24.52 22.51 -59.16
N GLY A 189 25.06 23.23 -60.16
CA GLY A 189 24.28 24.14 -61.01
C GLY A 189 24.26 25.63 -60.66
N ARG A 190 24.66 26.49 -61.60
CA ARG A 190 23.82 26.99 -62.70
C ARG A 190 24.52 28.11 -63.46
N ASP A 191 24.63 27.94 -64.77
CA ASP A 191 24.59 29.03 -65.73
C ASP A 191 23.20 29.67 -65.71
N ARG A 192 23.17 31.02 -65.65
CA ARG A 192 22.28 31.88 -66.45
C ARG A 192 22.68 33.35 -66.27
N ASP A 193 22.85 33.97 -67.43
CA ASP A 193 22.92 35.40 -67.79
C ASP A 193 24.21 36.19 -67.46
#